data_AF-A0A152A249-F1
#
_entry.id   AF-A0A152A249-F1
#
_cell.length_a   1.000
_cell.length_b   1.000
_cell.length_c   1.000
_cell.angle_alpha   90.00
_cell.angle_beta   90.00
_cell.angle_gamma   90.00
#
_symmetry.space_group_name_H-M   'P 1'
#
loop_
_entity.id
_entity.type
_entity.pdbx_description
1 polymer ?
#
loop_
_entity_poly.entity_id
_entity_poly.type
_entity_poly.pdbx_seq_one_letter_code
_entity_poly.pdbx_strand_id
1 'polypeptide(L)'
;MNCDILGIKEQYQYPILPTGCEVTSVSMLLTHLGIDICTKEYLADFITKESDPSQLIGGNPFRSFVGSPYSKDSFGVYHGGISNLLQLLVSQESQLNSKYQVTDLTALTNNDSKYSIYLPQTRENIQNRLDYFESNNIEENDDYRVLESHLTTEQIPIVIWMTIDLNRTPYISDEWLDEKDYTKTIYWISPQHCALLSGYTDKEYIIYDPHTGKKELYPKHLFLKRWRQYGRQSVSLKKIK
;
A
#
# COMPACT_ATOMS: atom_id res chain seq x y z
N MET A 1 6.73 9.24 -21.60
CA MET A 1 6.03 10.33 -20.88
C MET A 1 6.56 10.32 -19.46
N ASN A 2 6.81 11.48 -18.86
CA ASN A 2 7.41 11.58 -17.52
C ASN A 2 6.52 12.44 -16.63
N CYS A 3 6.44 12.09 -15.35
CA CYS A 3 5.77 12.86 -14.31
C CYS A 3 6.64 12.79 -13.05
N ASP A 4 6.89 13.91 -12.38
CA ASP A 4 7.54 13.93 -11.07
C ASP A 4 6.78 14.93 -10.18
N ILE A 5 6.08 14.44 -9.17
CA ILE A 5 5.44 15.30 -8.17
C ILE A 5 6.52 15.81 -7.22
N LEU A 6 6.88 17.08 -7.41
CA LEU A 6 7.91 17.76 -6.62
C LEU A 6 7.39 18.21 -5.26
N GLY A 7 8.32 18.46 -4.31
CA GLY A 7 8.02 19.08 -3.02
C GLY A 7 7.44 18.13 -1.96
N ILE A 8 7.49 16.82 -2.18
CA ILE A 8 7.15 15.84 -1.15
C ILE A 8 8.28 15.81 -0.11
N LYS A 9 7.91 15.89 1.17
CA LYS A 9 8.84 15.80 2.29
C LYS A 9 9.12 14.32 2.61
N GLU A 10 10.37 13.91 2.46
CA GLU A 10 10.84 12.58 2.86
C GLU A 10 10.57 12.35 4.35
N GLN A 11 10.08 11.14 4.69
CA GLN A 11 9.89 10.71 6.07
C GLN A 11 10.46 9.30 6.25
N TYR A 12 11.18 9.12 7.35
CA TYR A 12 11.75 7.84 7.77
C TYR A 12 10.91 7.23 8.88
N GLN A 13 10.55 5.94 8.78
CA GLN A 13 9.67 5.30 9.77
C GLN A 13 10.39 4.98 11.10
N TYR A 14 11.69 4.69 11.05
CA TYR A 14 12.46 4.28 12.24
C TYR A 14 12.99 5.47 13.04
N PRO A 15 13.33 5.26 14.33
CA PRO A 15 13.14 4.04 15.12
C PRO A 15 11.73 3.87 15.69
N ILE A 16 10.87 4.89 15.55
CA ILE A 16 9.61 5.00 16.30
C ILE A 16 8.57 4.00 15.78
N LEU A 17 8.50 3.79 14.46
CA LEU A 17 7.49 2.96 13.82
C LEU A 17 8.15 1.81 13.02
N PRO A 18 8.71 0.79 13.68
CA PRO A 18 9.43 -0.29 13.01
C PRO A 18 8.59 -1.06 11.98
N THR A 19 7.25 -1.07 12.10
CA THR A 19 6.30 -1.67 11.14
C THR A 19 5.32 -0.64 10.57
N GLY A 20 5.65 0.67 10.63
CA GLY A 20 4.74 1.75 10.21
C GLY A 20 4.93 2.29 8.80
N CYS A 21 5.33 1.45 7.84
CA CYS A 21 5.57 1.90 6.46
C CYS A 21 4.31 2.51 5.82
N GLU A 22 3.12 1.96 6.11
CA GLU A 22 1.84 2.42 5.57
C GLU A 22 1.44 3.80 6.12
N VAL A 23 1.46 3.97 7.45
CA VAL A 23 1.10 5.25 8.09
C VAL A 23 2.12 6.34 7.80
N THR A 24 3.40 5.98 7.62
CA THR A 24 4.44 6.93 7.19
C THR A 24 4.22 7.37 5.74
N SER A 25 3.84 6.45 4.85
CA SER A 25 3.47 6.78 3.47
C SER A 25 2.23 7.67 3.39
N VAL A 26 1.21 7.40 4.20
CA VAL A 26 0.03 8.26 4.32
C VAL A 26 0.40 9.64 4.88
N SER A 27 1.31 9.74 5.85
CA SER A 27 1.77 11.03 6.35
C SER A 27 2.45 11.84 5.25
N MET A 28 3.34 11.23 4.45
CA MET A 28 3.97 11.91 3.30
C MET A 28 2.93 12.38 2.27
N LEU A 29 1.92 11.57 1.97
CA LEU A 29 0.80 11.95 1.10
C LEU A 29 0.06 13.18 1.64
N LEU A 30 -0.30 13.19 2.92
CA LEU A 30 -1.08 14.27 3.53
C LEU A 30 -0.25 15.55 3.68
N THR A 31 1.02 15.45 4.07
CA THR A 31 1.97 16.58 4.08
C THR A 31 2.10 17.22 2.70
N HIS A 32 2.15 16.42 1.63
CA HIS A 32 2.18 16.95 0.26
C HIS A 32 0.94 17.80 -0.08
N LEU A 33 -0.22 17.45 0.49
CA LEU A 33 -1.47 18.19 0.33
C LEU A 33 -1.59 19.39 1.29
N GLY A 34 -0.54 19.69 2.07
CA GLY A 34 -0.50 20.78 3.05
C GLY A 34 -1.16 20.47 4.39
N ILE A 35 -1.37 19.18 4.70
CA ILE A 35 -2.02 18.72 5.94
C ILE A 35 -0.96 18.18 6.89
N ASP A 36 -0.27 19.10 7.57
CA ASP A 36 0.87 18.78 8.43
C ASP A 36 0.48 18.19 9.79
N ILE A 37 -0.80 18.28 10.17
CA ILE A 37 -1.29 17.77 11.47
C ILE A 37 -1.29 16.24 11.54
N CYS A 38 -1.38 15.56 10.40
CA CYS A 38 -1.40 14.11 10.29
C CYS A 38 0.02 13.53 10.23
N THR A 39 0.77 13.67 11.33
CA THR A 39 2.10 13.05 11.45
C THR A 39 2.01 11.53 11.42
N LYS A 40 3.10 10.84 11.06
CA LYS A 40 3.14 9.37 11.06
C LYS A 40 2.82 8.77 12.43
N GLU A 41 3.22 9.41 13.53
CA GLU A 41 2.88 9.00 14.90
C GLU A 41 1.40 9.20 15.20
N TYR A 42 0.83 10.36 14.83
CA TYR A 42 -0.62 10.60 14.95
C TYR A 42 -1.42 9.55 14.19
N LEU A 43 -1.02 9.25 12.95
CA LEU A 43 -1.67 8.23 12.12
C LEU A 43 -1.46 6.81 12.69
N ALA A 44 -0.30 6.52 13.27
CA ALA A 44 -0.04 5.26 13.95
C ALA A 44 -0.95 5.08 15.17
N ASP A 45 -1.28 6.14 15.90
CA ASP A 45 -2.24 6.10 17.00
C ASP A 45 -3.69 5.99 16.49
N PHE A 46 -4.01 6.75 15.45
CA PHE A 46 -5.36 6.89 14.91
C PHE A 46 -5.86 5.69 14.09
N ILE A 47 -4.97 4.95 13.42
CA ILE A 47 -5.36 3.79 12.61
C ILE A 47 -6.00 2.69 13.48
N THR A 48 -7.11 2.12 12.99
CA THR A 48 -7.76 0.96 13.61
C THR A 48 -6.81 -0.24 13.64
N LYS A 49 -6.71 -0.88 14.79
CA LYS A 49 -5.84 -2.04 15.03
C LYS A 49 -6.64 -3.28 15.38
N GLU A 50 -6.10 -4.43 15.01
CA GLU A 50 -6.56 -5.76 15.41
C GLU A 50 -5.40 -6.57 15.97
N SER A 51 -5.71 -7.68 16.64
CA SER A 51 -4.72 -8.45 17.38
C SER A 51 -3.62 -9.03 16.49
N ASP A 52 -2.38 -9.05 16.99
CA ASP A 52 -1.34 -9.91 16.43
C ASP A 52 -1.80 -11.38 16.53
N PRO A 53 -1.47 -12.24 15.55
CA PRO A 53 -1.82 -13.64 15.58
C PRO A 53 -1.21 -14.34 16.81
N SER A 54 -2.08 -14.97 17.60
CA SER A 54 -1.72 -15.78 18.77
C SER A 54 -2.52 -17.07 18.72
N GLN A 55 -1.83 -18.20 18.92
CA GLN A 55 -2.44 -19.54 18.80
C GLN A 55 -3.19 -19.74 17.45
N LEU A 56 -2.61 -19.22 16.35
CA LEU A 56 -3.16 -19.26 14.98
C LEU A 56 -4.50 -18.53 14.80
N ILE A 57 -4.82 -17.58 15.66
CA ILE A 57 -6.00 -16.69 15.54
C ILE A 57 -5.51 -15.25 15.65
N GLY A 58 -5.96 -14.37 14.76
CA GLY A 58 -5.50 -12.98 14.74
C GLY A 58 -6.36 -12.05 13.88
N GLY A 59 -5.97 -10.79 13.83
CA GLY A 59 -6.63 -9.75 13.06
C GLY A 59 -6.53 -9.94 11.54
N ASN A 60 -7.31 -9.16 10.78
CA ASN A 60 -7.35 -9.23 9.33
C ASN A 60 -6.71 -7.99 8.69
N PRO A 61 -5.56 -8.13 7.99
CA PRO A 61 -4.83 -6.99 7.44
C PRO A 61 -5.57 -6.30 6.29
N PHE A 62 -6.55 -6.97 5.65
CA PHE A 62 -7.40 -6.35 4.63
C PHE A 62 -8.42 -5.35 5.22
N ARG A 63 -8.63 -5.41 6.55
CA ARG A 63 -9.63 -4.60 7.27
C ARG A 63 -8.99 -3.52 8.13
N SER A 64 -7.94 -3.86 8.86
CA SER A 64 -7.31 -3.03 9.90
C SER A 64 -5.81 -3.35 10.02
N PHE A 65 -5.06 -2.53 10.75
CA PHE A 65 -3.66 -2.82 11.06
C PHE A 65 -3.54 -4.00 12.03
N VAL A 66 -2.84 -5.06 11.64
CA VAL A 66 -2.61 -6.24 12.49
C VAL A 66 -1.40 -5.98 13.37
N GLY A 67 -1.63 -5.89 14.68
CA GLY A 67 -0.64 -5.55 15.68
C GLY A 67 -0.49 -4.04 15.91
N SER A 68 0.76 -3.59 16.08
CA SER A 68 1.08 -2.19 16.36
C SER A 68 2.23 -1.68 15.48
N PRO A 69 2.09 -0.50 14.82
CA PRO A 69 3.18 0.12 14.06
C PRO A 69 4.45 0.37 14.88
N TYR A 70 4.30 0.49 16.21
CA TYR A 70 5.39 0.70 17.17
C TYR A 70 6.14 -0.60 17.54
N SER A 71 5.60 -1.76 17.16
CA SER A 71 6.17 -3.07 17.45
C SER A 71 6.99 -3.58 16.26
N LYS A 72 8.20 -4.07 16.54
CA LYS A 72 9.07 -4.69 15.53
C LYS A 72 8.61 -6.08 15.08
N ASP A 73 7.73 -6.71 15.86
CA ASP A 73 7.29 -8.10 15.68
C ASP A 73 5.84 -8.17 15.15
N SER A 74 5.21 -7.03 14.89
CA SER A 74 3.87 -6.95 14.32
C SER A 74 3.89 -7.04 12.78
N PHE A 75 2.69 -7.06 12.20
CA PHE A 75 2.48 -7.23 10.77
C PHE A 75 2.30 -5.87 10.09
N GLY A 76 1.09 -5.56 9.64
CA GLY A 76 0.81 -4.35 8.88
C GLY A 76 -0.64 -4.28 8.44
N VAL A 77 -0.88 -3.50 7.39
CA VAL A 77 -2.23 -3.29 6.85
C VAL A 77 -2.19 -3.25 5.32
N TYR A 78 -3.25 -3.75 4.70
CA TYR A 78 -3.46 -3.74 3.25
C TYR A 78 -4.34 -2.57 2.80
N HIS A 79 -4.55 -2.44 1.49
CA HIS A 79 -5.21 -1.29 0.87
C HIS A 79 -6.58 -0.95 1.48
N GLY A 80 -7.36 -1.96 1.90
CA GLY A 80 -8.67 -1.75 2.52
C GLY A 80 -8.61 -0.97 3.82
N GLY A 81 -7.68 -1.33 4.72
CA GLY A 81 -7.51 -0.61 5.99
C GLY A 81 -6.99 0.83 5.80
N ILE A 82 -6.11 1.06 4.84
CA ILE A 82 -5.64 2.42 4.50
C ILE A 82 -6.73 3.25 3.80
N SER A 83 -7.54 2.64 2.95
CA SER A 83 -8.72 3.28 2.37
C SER A 83 -9.70 3.71 3.47
N ASN A 84 -9.96 2.86 4.46
CA ASN A 84 -10.80 3.21 5.63
C ASN A 84 -10.20 4.37 6.43
N LEU A 85 -8.89 4.34 6.71
CA LEU A 85 -8.18 5.43 7.37
C LEU A 85 -8.35 6.76 6.63
N LEU A 86 -8.10 6.77 5.32
CA LEU A 86 -8.24 7.97 4.50
C LEU A 86 -9.69 8.46 4.44
N GLN A 87 -10.68 7.57 4.39
CA GLN A 87 -12.09 7.94 4.41
C GLN A 87 -12.47 8.63 5.73
N LEU A 88 -12.00 8.10 6.87
CA LEU A 88 -12.19 8.72 8.18
C LEU A 88 -11.57 10.12 8.21
N LEU A 89 -10.32 10.26 7.79
CA LEU A 89 -9.63 11.55 7.73
C LEU A 89 -10.34 12.55 6.81
N VAL A 90 -10.75 12.12 5.62
CA VAL A 90 -11.50 12.98 4.68
C VAL A 90 -12.83 13.43 5.29
N SER A 91 -13.49 12.59 6.08
CA SER A 91 -14.75 12.95 6.73
C SER A 91 -14.57 13.91 7.92
N GLN A 92 -13.48 13.78 8.68
CA GLN A 92 -13.28 14.48 9.96
C GLN A 92 -12.43 15.75 9.85
N GLU A 93 -11.45 15.76 8.93
CA GLU A 93 -10.52 16.88 8.78
C GLU A 93 -11.07 17.94 7.82
N SER A 94 -11.36 19.13 8.32
CA SER A 94 -11.91 20.25 7.52
C SER A 94 -11.02 20.66 6.34
N GLN A 95 -9.72 20.39 6.42
CA GLN A 95 -8.77 20.66 5.34
C GLN A 95 -8.92 19.66 4.18
N LEU A 96 -9.41 18.45 4.44
CA LEU A 96 -9.67 17.40 3.46
C LEU A 96 -11.12 17.37 2.99
N ASN A 97 -12.05 17.51 3.95
CA ASN A 97 -13.48 17.44 3.73
C ASN A 97 -13.89 18.40 2.62
N SER A 98 -14.76 17.96 1.73
CA SER A 98 -15.25 18.66 0.53
C SER A 98 -14.21 19.00 -0.55
N LYS A 99 -12.91 18.83 -0.30
CA LYS A 99 -11.84 19.09 -1.28
C LYS A 99 -11.32 17.81 -1.93
N TYR A 100 -11.25 16.73 -1.18
CA TYR A 100 -10.70 15.46 -1.63
C TYR A 100 -11.67 14.31 -1.38
N GLN A 101 -11.55 13.27 -2.19
CA GLN A 101 -12.22 11.99 -1.99
C GLN A 101 -11.23 10.85 -2.20
N VAL A 102 -11.43 9.77 -1.46
CA VAL A 102 -10.58 8.57 -1.56
C VAL A 102 -10.78 7.90 -2.92
N THR A 103 -9.67 7.47 -3.51
CA THR A 103 -9.65 6.69 -4.75
C THR A 103 -8.93 5.38 -4.52
N ASP A 104 -9.68 4.27 -4.56
CA ASP A 104 -9.13 2.91 -4.51
C ASP A 104 -8.70 2.49 -5.92
N LEU A 105 -7.43 2.74 -6.25
CA LEU A 105 -6.84 2.35 -7.52
C LEU A 105 -6.66 0.82 -7.61
N THR A 106 -6.68 0.10 -6.48
CA THR A 106 -6.69 -1.37 -6.44
C THR A 106 -7.90 -1.93 -7.18
N ALA A 107 -9.09 -1.36 -6.99
CA ALA A 107 -10.30 -1.78 -7.69
C ALA A 107 -10.15 -1.63 -9.21
N LEU A 108 -9.71 -0.45 -9.66
CA LEU A 108 -9.56 -0.12 -11.08
C LEU A 108 -8.53 -1.02 -11.79
N THR A 109 -7.46 -1.38 -11.09
CA THR A 109 -6.35 -2.18 -11.65
C THR A 109 -6.61 -3.69 -11.61
N ASN A 110 -7.69 -4.15 -10.96
CA ASN A 110 -8.03 -5.55 -10.82
C ASN A 110 -9.32 -5.99 -11.52
N ASN A 111 -10.08 -5.08 -12.16
CA ASN A 111 -11.40 -5.37 -12.76
C ASN A 111 -11.41 -6.55 -13.73
N ASP A 112 -10.38 -6.71 -14.57
CA ASP A 112 -10.29 -7.78 -15.59
C ASP A 112 -9.09 -8.73 -15.38
N SER A 113 -8.57 -8.78 -14.15
CA SER A 113 -7.37 -9.56 -13.85
C SER A 113 -7.70 -10.99 -13.41
N LYS A 114 -7.16 -11.99 -14.10
CA LYS A 114 -7.18 -13.41 -13.67
C LYS A 114 -6.53 -13.62 -12.30
N TYR A 115 -5.65 -12.70 -11.89
CA TYR A 115 -4.94 -12.74 -10.61
C TYR A 115 -5.38 -11.58 -9.71
N SER A 116 -6.66 -11.22 -9.79
CA SER A 116 -7.27 -10.17 -8.99
C SER A 116 -7.18 -10.45 -7.50
N ILE A 117 -6.92 -9.42 -6.70
CA ILE A 117 -6.94 -9.51 -5.23
C ILE A 117 -8.36 -9.72 -4.66
N TYR A 118 -9.39 -9.51 -5.48
CA TYR A 118 -10.79 -9.73 -5.10
C TYR A 118 -11.27 -11.17 -5.35
N LEU A 119 -10.45 -12.03 -5.95
CA LEU A 119 -10.71 -13.47 -5.96
C LEU A 119 -10.58 -14.03 -4.53
N PRO A 120 -11.16 -15.22 -4.22
CA PRO A 120 -10.97 -15.86 -2.94
C PRO A 120 -9.47 -15.96 -2.59
N GLN A 121 -9.06 -15.39 -1.46
CA GLN A 121 -7.66 -15.37 -1.02
C GLN A 121 -7.26 -16.72 -0.39
N THR A 122 -7.41 -17.81 -1.15
CA THR A 122 -6.91 -19.13 -0.78
C THR A 122 -5.40 -19.20 -0.99
N ARG A 123 -4.72 -20.12 -0.28
CA ARG A 123 -3.28 -20.40 -0.48
C ARG A 123 -2.94 -20.62 -1.95
N GLU A 124 -3.75 -21.42 -2.64
CA GLU A 124 -3.57 -21.73 -4.06
C GLU A 124 -3.66 -20.48 -4.94
N ASN A 125 -4.72 -19.67 -4.78
CA ASN A 125 -4.88 -18.46 -5.60
C ASN A 125 -3.76 -17.44 -5.36
N ILE A 126 -3.32 -17.30 -4.10
CA ILE A 126 -2.18 -16.44 -3.76
C ILE A 126 -0.91 -17.00 -4.41
N GLN A 127 -0.59 -18.28 -4.23
CA GLN A 127 0.61 -18.89 -4.80
C GLN A 127 0.64 -18.77 -6.33
N ASN A 128 -0.48 -19.05 -6.98
CA ASN A 128 -0.64 -18.89 -8.43
C ASN A 128 -0.36 -17.45 -8.89
N ARG A 129 -0.79 -16.43 -8.12
CA ARG A 129 -0.46 -15.02 -8.40
C ARG A 129 1.04 -14.74 -8.24
N LEU A 130 1.65 -15.21 -7.15
CA LEU A 130 3.07 -15.01 -6.87
C LEU A 130 3.95 -15.62 -7.97
N ASP A 131 3.68 -16.88 -8.33
CA ASP A 131 4.45 -17.65 -9.32
C ASP A 131 4.30 -17.10 -10.74
N TYR A 132 3.08 -16.68 -11.10
CA TYR A 132 2.79 -16.13 -12.41
C TYR A 132 3.61 -14.87 -12.69
N PHE A 133 3.62 -13.91 -11.76
CA PHE A 133 4.39 -12.67 -11.95
C PHE A 133 5.89 -12.87 -11.72
N GLU A 134 6.32 -13.90 -10.99
CA GLU A 134 7.74 -14.22 -10.89
C GLU A 134 8.28 -14.70 -12.25
N SER A 135 7.58 -15.67 -12.85
CA SER A 135 8.05 -16.42 -14.02
C SER A 135 7.86 -15.67 -15.35
N ASN A 136 6.97 -14.68 -15.40
CA ASN A 136 6.64 -13.98 -16.64
C ASN A 136 7.11 -12.52 -16.59
N ASN A 137 7.80 -12.07 -17.63
CA ASN A 137 8.08 -10.64 -17.84
C ASN A 137 6.86 -9.99 -18.50
N ILE A 138 5.85 -9.71 -17.67
CA ILE A 138 4.56 -9.21 -18.15
C ILE A 138 4.65 -7.70 -18.27
N GLU A 139 5.26 -7.21 -19.35
CA GLU A 139 5.08 -5.80 -19.74
C GLU A 139 3.64 -5.55 -20.27
N GLU A 140 2.93 -6.60 -20.68
CA GLU A 140 1.73 -6.55 -21.53
C GLU A 140 0.38 -6.32 -20.82
N ASN A 141 0.35 -5.82 -19.58
CA ASN A 141 -0.91 -5.36 -18.98
C ASN A 141 -0.87 -3.84 -18.80
N ASP A 142 -1.86 -3.15 -19.37
CA ASP A 142 -2.03 -1.70 -19.29
C ASP A 142 -2.51 -1.21 -17.90
N ASP A 143 -2.58 -2.11 -16.89
CA ASP A 143 -2.94 -1.80 -15.50
C ASP A 143 -2.13 -0.63 -14.90
N TYR A 144 -0.85 -0.52 -15.23
CA TYR A 144 0.03 0.56 -14.77
C TYR A 144 -0.42 1.95 -15.27
N ARG A 145 -1.15 2.03 -16.38
CA ARG A 145 -1.67 3.31 -16.90
C ARG A 145 -2.64 3.98 -15.94
N VAL A 146 -3.32 3.20 -15.09
CA VAL A 146 -4.17 3.75 -14.04
C VAL A 146 -3.33 4.57 -13.05
N LEU A 147 -2.16 4.07 -12.66
CA LEU A 147 -1.24 4.77 -11.77
C LEU A 147 -0.68 6.03 -12.45
N GLU A 148 -0.18 5.89 -13.68
CA GLU A 148 0.42 7.00 -14.42
C GLU A 148 -0.59 8.10 -14.77
N SER A 149 -1.82 7.71 -15.15
CA SER A 149 -2.91 8.64 -15.38
C SER A 149 -3.24 9.40 -14.10
N HIS A 150 -3.40 8.71 -12.97
CA HIS A 150 -3.71 9.35 -11.69
C HIS A 150 -2.64 10.37 -11.29
N LEU A 151 -1.36 9.98 -11.36
CA LEU A 151 -0.24 10.88 -11.06
C LEU A 151 -0.25 12.13 -11.95
N THR A 152 -0.50 11.95 -13.26
CA THR A 152 -0.49 13.05 -14.23
C THR A 152 -1.71 13.97 -14.12
N THR A 153 -2.90 13.42 -13.85
CA THR A 153 -4.15 14.19 -13.86
C THR A 153 -4.45 14.83 -12.51
N GLU A 154 -4.25 14.09 -11.42
CA GLU A 154 -4.56 14.58 -10.07
C GLU A 154 -3.38 15.35 -9.47
N GLN A 155 -2.15 15.03 -9.89
CA GLN A 155 -0.92 15.49 -9.24
C GLN A 155 -0.93 15.17 -7.73
N ILE A 156 -1.42 13.98 -7.38
CA ILE A 156 -1.50 13.46 -6.01
C ILE A 156 -0.78 12.10 -5.95
N PRO A 157 0.20 11.91 -5.04
CA PRO A 157 0.93 10.65 -4.90
C PRO A 157 0.04 9.47 -4.48
N ILE A 158 0.54 8.24 -4.67
CA ILE A 158 -0.21 7.00 -4.45
C ILE A 158 0.50 6.17 -3.38
N VAL A 159 -0.23 5.74 -2.36
CA VAL A 159 0.23 4.75 -1.38
C VAL A 159 0.11 3.37 -2.01
N ILE A 160 1.23 2.63 -2.12
CA ILE A 160 1.32 1.35 -2.84
C ILE A 160 1.99 0.28 -2.00
N TRP A 161 1.72 -0.99 -2.32
CA TRP A 161 2.36 -2.15 -1.69
C TRP A 161 3.32 -2.85 -2.64
N MET A 162 4.47 -3.22 -2.12
CA MET A 162 5.55 -3.90 -2.82
C MET A 162 6.38 -4.74 -1.83
N THR A 163 7.49 -5.33 -2.29
CA THR A 163 8.48 -5.90 -1.35
C THR A 163 9.50 -4.86 -0.95
N ILE A 164 10.08 -5.01 0.24
CA ILE A 164 11.23 -4.22 0.67
C ILE A 164 12.35 -4.26 -0.39
N ASP A 165 12.88 -3.10 -0.76
CA ASP A 165 13.91 -2.88 -1.80
C ASP A 165 13.67 -3.54 -3.17
N LEU A 166 12.48 -4.07 -3.44
CA LEU A 166 12.14 -4.91 -4.61
C LEU A 166 12.98 -6.18 -4.82
N ASN A 167 13.93 -6.47 -3.92
CA ASN A 167 15.02 -7.43 -4.14
C ASN A 167 14.64 -8.89 -3.88
N ARG A 168 13.54 -9.13 -3.18
CA ARG A 168 13.09 -10.48 -2.79
C ARG A 168 11.78 -10.81 -3.46
N THR A 169 11.64 -12.07 -3.85
CA THR A 169 10.35 -12.60 -4.29
C THR A 169 9.44 -12.79 -3.07
N PRO A 170 8.21 -12.26 -3.11
CA PRO A 170 7.26 -12.44 -2.02
C PRO A 170 6.82 -13.90 -1.89
N TYR A 171 6.56 -14.34 -0.65
CA TYR A 171 6.08 -15.68 -0.32
C TYR A 171 5.11 -15.62 0.86
N ILE A 172 4.25 -16.63 0.99
CA ILE A 172 3.38 -16.79 2.16
C ILE A 172 4.27 -17.18 3.34
N SER A 173 4.47 -16.28 4.30
CA SER A 173 5.35 -16.50 5.44
C SER A 173 4.60 -16.95 6.69
N ASP A 174 3.32 -16.62 6.79
CA ASP A 174 2.50 -16.92 7.97
C ASP A 174 1.03 -17.13 7.57
N GLU A 175 0.27 -17.80 8.43
CA GLU A 175 -1.16 -18.01 8.29
C GLU A 175 -1.87 -18.13 9.64
N TRP A 176 -3.09 -17.61 9.71
CA TRP A 176 -3.95 -17.70 10.90
C TRP A 176 -5.43 -17.61 10.52
N LEU A 177 -6.33 -17.91 11.45
CA LEU A 177 -7.77 -17.71 11.31
C LEU A 177 -8.16 -16.28 11.69
N ASP A 178 -9.05 -15.65 10.93
CA ASP A 178 -9.60 -14.32 11.27
C ASP A 178 -10.37 -14.42 12.59
N GLU A 179 -9.96 -13.64 13.59
CA GLU A 179 -10.57 -13.60 14.93
C GLU A 179 -12.07 -13.24 14.90
N LYS A 180 -12.54 -12.60 13.82
CA LYS A 180 -13.95 -12.22 13.62
C LYS A 180 -14.71 -13.14 12.67
N ASP A 181 -14.03 -14.03 11.97
CA ASP A 181 -14.62 -15.00 11.04
C ASP A 181 -13.72 -16.24 10.91
N TYR A 182 -13.92 -17.20 11.81
CA TYR A 182 -13.14 -18.44 11.89
C TYR A 182 -13.25 -19.34 10.65
N THR A 183 -14.12 -19.01 9.69
CA THR A 183 -14.17 -19.70 8.39
C THR A 183 -13.14 -19.20 7.39
N LYS A 184 -12.49 -18.06 7.69
CA LYS A 184 -11.50 -17.42 6.83
C LYS A 184 -10.09 -17.61 7.39
N THR A 185 -9.23 -18.19 6.57
CA THR A 185 -7.78 -18.19 6.79
C THR A 185 -7.17 -16.94 6.16
N ILE A 186 -6.34 -16.24 6.92
CA ILE A 186 -5.47 -15.16 6.47
C ILE A 186 -4.12 -15.75 6.12
N TYR A 187 -3.57 -15.31 4.98
CA TYR A 187 -2.21 -15.67 4.55
C TYR A 187 -1.40 -14.38 4.45
N TRP A 188 -0.35 -14.28 5.27
CA TRP A 188 0.55 -13.14 5.25
C TRP A 188 1.67 -13.33 4.24
N ILE A 189 1.93 -12.29 3.43
CA ILE A 189 2.90 -12.32 2.35
C ILE A 189 4.10 -11.45 2.73
N SER A 190 5.28 -12.05 2.87
CA SER A 190 6.53 -11.35 3.19
C SER A 190 7.50 -11.33 2.00
N PRO A 191 8.44 -10.38 1.92
CA PRO A 191 8.64 -9.24 2.84
C PRO A 191 7.78 -8.04 2.42
N GLN A 192 6.61 -7.86 3.05
CA GLN A 192 5.70 -6.76 2.72
C GLN A 192 6.34 -5.41 3.02
N HIS A 193 6.05 -4.45 2.15
CA HIS A 193 6.44 -3.07 2.30
C HIS A 193 5.38 -2.16 1.66
N CYS A 194 5.30 -0.94 2.16
CA CYS A 194 4.44 0.11 1.65
C CYS A 194 5.22 1.41 1.50
N ALA A 195 5.02 2.09 0.37
CA ALA A 195 5.74 3.31 0.04
C ALA A 195 4.85 4.29 -0.74
N LEU A 196 5.37 5.49 -1.00
CA LEU A 196 4.64 6.53 -1.70
C LEU A 196 5.15 6.73 -3.13
N LEU A 197 4.37 6.29 -4.10
CA LEU A 197 4.60 6.52 -5.53
C LEU A 197 4.24 7.95 -5.92
N SER A 198 5.21 8.68 -6.45
CA SER A 198 5.10 10.13 -6.72
C SER A 198 5.28 10.51 -8.18
N GLY A 199 5.79 9.59 -8.99
CA GLY A 199 6.14 9.91 -10.37
C GLY A 199 6.76 8.75 -11.09
N TYR A 200 7.09 8.98 -12.35
CA TYR A 200 7.70 8.02 -13.25
C TYR A 200 8.50 8.71 -14.36
N THR A 201 9.54 8.02 -14.80
CA THR A 201 10.25 8.30 -16.06
C THR A 201 9.85 7.26 -17.10
N ASP A 202 10.51 7.23 -18.27
CA ASP A 202 10.32 6.15 -19.22
C ASP A 202 10.80 4.78 -18.67
N LYS A 203 11.72 4.75 -17.71
CA LYS A 203 12.35 3.51 -17.22
C LYS A 203 12.10 3.19 -15.75
N GLU A 204 11.78 4.19 -14.93
CA GLU A 204 11.77 4.07 -13.47
C GLU A 204 10.48 4.66 -12.88
N TYR A 205 10.11 4.17 -11.71
CA TYR A 205 9.16 4.82 -10.81
C TYR A 205 9.91 5.57 -9.72
N ILE A 206 9.34 6.72 -9.34
CA ILE A 206 9.86 7.61 -8.31
C ILE A 206 9.09 7.36 -7.02
N ILE A 207 9.76 6.79 -6.02
CA ILE A 207 9.14 6.32 -4.78
C ILE A 207 9.78 7.04 -3.60
N TYR A 208 8.97 7.62 -2.72
CA TYR A 208 9.43 8.06 -1.40
C TYR A 208 9.26 6.89 -0.44
N ASP A 209 10.39 6.34 0.02
CA ASP A 209 10.46 5.06 0.71
C ASP A 209 10.61 5.27 2.23
N PRO A 210 9.61 4.90 3.05
CA PRO A 210 9.70 5.01 4.52
C PRO A 210 10.83 4.18 5.15
N HIS A 211 11.25 3.10 4.49
CA HIS A 211 12.27 2.18 4.97
C HIS A 211 13.69 2.71 4.73
N THR A 212 13.92 3.49 3.66
CA THR A 212 15.22 4.15 3.44
C THR A 212 15.23 5.61 3.93
N GLY A 213 14.03 6.20 4.07
CA GLY A 213 13.82 7.60 4.43
C GLY A 213 14.11 8.56 3.28
N LYS A 214 14.11 8.09 2.02
CA LYS A 214 14.59 8.85 0.86
C LYS A 214 13.67 8.70 -0.35
N LYS A 215 13.85 9.61 -1.32
CA LYS A 215 13.40 9.45 -2.70
C LYS A 215 14.28 8.44 -3.43
N GLU A 216 13.71 7.31 -3.80
CA GLU A 216 14.33 6.22 -4.54
C GLU A 216 13.81 6.13 -5.98
N LEU A 217 14.65 5.60 -6.87
CA LEU A 217 14.31 5.27 -8.25
C LEU A 217 14.32 3.76 -8.43
N TYR A 218 13.17 3.19 -8.78
CA TYR A 218 13.03 1.76 -8.98
C TYR A 218 12.72 1.43 -10.44
N PRO A 219 13.39 0.45 -11.06
CA PRO A 219 13.09 0.03 -12.43
C PRO A 219 11.63 -0.40 -12.59
N LYS A 220 10.92 0.14 -13.58
CA LYS A 220 9.49 -0.11 -13.79
C LYS A 220 9.15 -1.59 -13.85
N HIS A 221 9.89 -2.36 -14.65
CA HIS A 221 9.62 -3.78 -14.83
C HIS A 221 9.66 -4.55 -13.49
N LEU A 222 10.61 -4.22 -12.62
CA LEU A 222 10.77 -4.86 -11.32
C LEU A 222 9.71 -4.38 -10.32
N PHE A 223 9.43 -3.08 -10.30
CA PHE A 223 8.34 -2.52 -9.48
C PHE A 223 6.99 -3.16 -9.83
N LEU A 224 6.63 -3.15 -11.12
CA LEU A 224 5.35 -3.69 -11.59
C LEU A 224 5.23 -5.19 -11.30
N LYS A 225 6.34 -5.94 -11.40
CA LYS A 225 6.37 -7.35 -10.98
C LYS A 225 5.97 -7.49 -9.50
N ARG A 226 6.64 -6.79 -8.59
CA ARG A 226 6.38 -6.89 -7.13
C ARG A 226 5.01 -6.35 -6.75
N TRP A 227 4.61 -5.21 -7.30
CA TRP A 227 3.30 -4.61 -7.09
C TRP A 227 2.15 -5.55 -7.51
N ARG A 228 2.27 -6.22 -8.66
CA ARG A 228 1.27 -7.20 -9.13
C ARG A 228 1.26 -8.48 -8.28
N GLN A 229 2.40 -8.92 -7.75
CA GLN A 229 2.46 -10.03 -6.78
C GLN A 229 1.69 -9.70 -5.49
N TYR A 230 1.76 -8.44 -5.03
CA TYR A 230 0.93 -7.92 -3.94
C TYR A 230 -0.51 -7.61 -4.32
N GLY A 231 -0.96 -7.97 -5.53
CA GLY A 231 -2.35 -7.81 -5.96
C GLY A 231 -2.71 -6.38 -6.36
N ARG A 232 -1.73 -5.58 -6.80
CA ARG A 232 -1.90 -4.22 -7.33
C ARG A 232 -2.47 -3.21 -6.33
N GLN A 233 -2.28 -3.49 -5.06
CA GLN A 233 -2.76 -2.66 -3.97
C GLN A 233 -2.21 -1.24 -4.07
N SER A 234 -3.14 -0.28 -4.19
CA SER A 234 -2.86 1.12 -4.48
C SER A 234 -4.02 2.00 -4.02
N VAL A 235 -3.76 2.99 -3.18
CA VAL A 235 -4.77 3.94 -2.68
C VAL A 235 -4.23 5.36 -2.78
N SER A 236 -5.10 6.30 -3.16
CA SER A 236 -4.76 7.73 -3.19
C SER A 236 -5.99 8.58 -2.89
N LEU A 237 -5.84 9.90 -3.04
CA LEU A 237 -6.91 10.88 -3.04
C LEU A 237 -7.04 11.49 -4.44
N LYS A 238 -8.22 12.02 -4.76
CA LYS A 238 -8.46 12.87 -5.93
C LYS A 238 -9.23 14.11 -5.52
N LYS A 239 -9.11 15.19 -6.28
CA LYS A 239 -9.87 16.42 -5.99
C LYS A 239 -11.35 16.22 -6.31
N ILE A 240 -12.22 16.79 -5.49
CA ILE A 240 -13.65 16.92 -5.81
C ILE A 240 -13.78 18.09 -6.79
N LYS A 241 -14.47 17.85 -7.91
CA LYS A 241 -14.75 18.86 -8.94
C LYS A 241 -16.02 19.64 -8.60
#